data_AF-A0A316BAV6-F1
#
_entry.id   AF-A0A316BAV6-F1
#
_cell.length_a   1.000
_cell.length_b   1.000
_cell.length_c   1.000
_cell.angle_alpha   90.00
_cell.angle_beta   90.00
_cell.angle_gamma   90.00
#
_symmetry.space_group_name_H-M   'P 1'
#
loop_
_entity.id
_entity.type
_entity.pdbx_description
1 polymer ?
#
loop_
_entity_poly.entity_id
_entity_poly.type
_entity_poly.pdbx_seq_one_letter_code
_entity_poly.pdbx_strand_id
1 'polypeptide(L)'
;MSLTDDHFQRKLAAQSRAWDQTSDVPKKDRAPREPAAPKMGICDKCKQEKLLRSYRSKETTVSAGAASFGTVVKHLCEDCAPKSRRERDAEVPQMDKKQVKGLLRAARKGLL
;
A
#
# COMPACT_ATOMS: atom_id res chain seq x y z
N MET A 1 -43.81 7.09 16.10
CA MET A 1 -43.15 6.43 14.96
C MET A 1 -43.00 7.49 13.86
N SER A 2 -42.19 8.53 14.09
CA SER A 2 -40.77 8.70 13.70
C SER A 2 -40.58 9.18 12.25
N LEU A 3 -40.79 10.49 12.04
CA LEU A 3 -40.40 11.29 10.86
C LEU A 3 -38.93 11.10 10.43
N THR A 4 -38.09 10.54 11.30
CA THR A 4 -36.68 10.23 11.07
C THR A 4 -36.46 8.98 10.21
N ASP A 5 -37.39 8.02 10.26
CA ASP A 5 -37.21 6.72 9.61
C ASP A 5 -37.39 6.83 8.10
N ASP A 6 -38.36 7.62 7.64
CA ASP A 6 -38.58 7.87 6.21
C ASP A 6 -37.38 8.58 5.57
N HIS A 7 -36.76 9.53 6.26
CA HIS A 7 -35.60 10.24 5.75
C HIS A 7 -34.36 9.33 5.71
N PHE A 8 -34.20 8.45 6.70
CA PHE A 8 -33.13 7.45 6.73
C PHE A 8 -33.29 6.41 5.60
N GLN A 9 -34.50 5.90 5.39
CA GLN A 9 -34.82 4.98 4.29
C GLN A 9 -34.59 5.61 2.92
N ARG A 10 -34.94 6.89 2.75
CA ARG A 10 -34.67 7.65 1.51
C ARG A 10 -33.17 7.79 1.24
N LYS A 11 -32.35 8.03 2.26
CA LYS A 11 -30.88 8.10 2.11
C LYS A 11 -30.28 6.76 1.73
N LEU A 12 -30.73 5.67 2.36
CA LEU A 12 -30.31 4.30 2.01
C LEU A 12 -30.68 3.96 0.56
N ALA A 13 -31.91 4.27 0.15
CA ALA A 13 -32.37 4.03 -1.22
C ALA A 13 -31.64 4.90 -2.26
N ALA A 14 -31.29 6.14 -1.91
CA ALA A 14 -30.47 6.98 -2.79
C ALA A 14 -29.04 6.45 -2.92
N GLN A 15 -28.46 5.96 -1.81
CA GLN A 15 -27.11 5.40 -1.79
C GLN A 15 -27.03 4.08 -2.57
N SER A 16 -28.03 3.20 -2.45
CA SER A 16 -28.07 1.94 -3.21
C SER A 16 -28.17 2.20 -4.71
N ARG A 17 -29.03 3.13 -5.13
CA ARG A 17 -29.16 3.53 -6.54
C ARG A 17 -27.88 4.14 -7.12
N ALA A 18 -27.18 4.95 -6.33
CA ALA A 18 -25.89 5.51 -6.75
C ALA A 18 -24.84 4.41 -6.91
N TRP A 19 -24.85 3.40 -6.03
CA TRP A 19 -23.94 2.26 -6.11
C TRP A 19 -24.18 1.46 -7.39
N ASP A 20 -25.43 1.12 -7.70
CA ASP A 20 -25.82 0.39 -8.92
C ASP A 20 -25.40 1.15 -10.20
N GLN A 21 -25.60 2.48 -10.23
CA GLN A 21 -25.17 3.31 -11.35
C GLN A 21 -23.64 3.38 -11.53
N THR A 22 -22.87 3.22 -10.45
CA THR A 22 -21.40 3.20 -10.51
C THR A 22 -20.81 1.82 -10.75
N SER A 23 -21.54 0.74 -10.44
CA SER A 23 -21.07 -0.64 -10.64
C SER A 23 -21.11 -1.08 -12.09
N ASP A 24 -22.00 -0.51 -12.89
CA ASP A 24 -22.17 -0.84 -14.32
C ASP A 24 -21.18 -0.11 -15.23
N VAL A 25 -20.34 0.77 -14.69
CA VAL A 25 -19.22 1.32 -15.45
C VAL A 25 -18.24 0.18 -15.73
N PRO A 26 -18.02 -0.21 -17.00
CA PRO A 26 -17.05 -1.26 -17.30
C PRO A 26 -15.71 -0.82 -16.72
N LYS A 27 -15.17 -1.62 -15.80
CA LYS A 27 -13.82 -1.42 -15.26
C LYS A 27 -12.92 -1.35 -16.48
N LYS A 28 -12.49 -0.14 -16.82
CA LYS A 28 -11.64 0.12 -17.97
C LYS A 28 -10.42 -0.78 -17.80
N ASP A 29 -10.31 -1.82 -18.63
CA ASP A 29 -9.21 -2.77 -18.60
C ASP A 29 -7.94 -1.98 -18.80
N ARG A 30 -7.28 -1.65 -17.70
CA ARG A 30 -5.96 -1.05 -17.74
C ARG A 30 -5.05 -2.17 -18.20
N ALA A 31 -4.77 -2.19 -19.49
CA ALA A 31 -3.73 -3.02 -20.08
C ALA A 31 -2.48 -3.01 -19.17
N PRO A 32 -1.78 -4.14 -19.03
CA PRO A 32 -0.60 -4.23 -18.19
C PRO A 32 0.38 -3.12 -18.61
N ARG A 33 0.52 -2.11 -17.73
CA ARG A 33 1.37 -0.96 -18.01
C ARG A 33 2.80 -1.45 -18.02
N GLU A 34 3.41 -1.50 -19.21
CA GLU A 34 4.80 -1.88 -19.35
C GLU A 34 5.68 -0.96 -18.47
N PRO A 35 6.66 -1.52 -17.74
CA PRO A 35 7.56 -0.72 -16.93
C PRO A 35 8.35 0.22 -17.84
N ALA A 36 8.40 1.50 -17.48
CA ALA A 36 9.11 2.51 -18.26
C ALA A 36 10.58 2.07 -18.49
N ALA A 37 11.06 2.26 -19.72
CA ALA A 37 12.43 1.92 -20.10
C ALA A 37 13.44 2.63 -19.17
N PRO A 38 14.49 1.93 -18.70
CA PRO A 38 15.49 2.52 -17.82
C PRO A 38 16.24 3.63 -18.55
N LYS A 39 16.41 4.77 -17.89
CA LYS A 39 17.16 5.92 -18.41
C LYS A 39 18.48 6.02 -17.65
N MET A 40 19.55 6.43 -18.34
CA MET A 40 20.81 6.79 -17.67
C MET A 40 20.60 8.07 -16.85
N GLY A 41 21.10 8.08 -15.62
CA GLY A 41 21.05 9.26 -14.75
C GLY A 41 21.73 9.04 -13.41
N ILE A 42 21.66 10.05 -12.54
CA ILE A 42 22.22 10.02 -11.19
C ILE A 42 21.20 9.42 -10.21
N CYS A 43 21.58 8.36 -9.49
CA CYS A 43 20.72 7.72 -8.49
C CYS A 43 20.52 8.60 -7.25
N ASP A 44 19.28 8.77 -6.79
CA ASP A 44 18.96 9.62 -5.63
C ASP A 44 19.58 9.14 -4.30
N LYS A 45 19.92 7.83 -4.20
CA LYS A 45 20.53 7.26 -2.99
C LYS A 45 22.05 7.27 -3.02
N CYS A 46 22.65 6.67 -4.06
CA CYS A 46 24.11 6.51 -4.13
C CYS A 46 24.81 7.65 -4.86
N LYS A 47 24.07 8.58 -5.50
CA LYS A 47 24.59 9.73 -6.25
C LYS A 47 25.58 9.37 -7.36
N GLN A 48 25.54 8.12 -7.84
CA GLN A 48 26.34 7.64 -8.96
C GLN A 48 25.52 7.61 -10.24
N GLU A 49 26.17 7.84 -11.38
CA GLU A 49 25.57 7.69 -12.70
C GLU A 49 25.39 6.21 -13.05
N LYS A 50 24.14 5.78 -13.15
CA LYS A 50 23.76 4.38 -13.43
C LYS A 50 22.47 4.33 -14.24
N LEU A 51 22.07 3.13 -14.67
CA LEU A 51 20.73 2.87 -15.19
C LEU A 51 19.71 3.04 -14.06
N LEU A 52 18.76 3.96 -14.22
CA LEU A 52 17.75 4.28 -13.23
C LEU A 52 16.36 3.79 -13.62
N ARG A 53 15.62 3.34 -12.61
CA ARG A 53 14.18 3.08 -12.67
C ARG A 53 13.43 4.02 -11.73
N SER A 54 12.21 4.39 -12.11
CA SER A 54 11.33 5.21 -11.29
C SER A 54 10.55 4.34 -10.30
N TYR A 55 10.71 4.59 -9.01
CA TYR A 55 9.98 3.92 -7.94
C TYR A 55 9.03 4.90 -7.26
N ARG A 56 7.80 4.45 -6.98
CA ARG A 56 6.80 5.24 -6.26
C ARG A 56 6.69 4.74 -4.83
N SER A 57 6.95 5.61 -3.86
CA SER A 57 6.71 5.34 -2.44
C SER A 57 5.62 6.24 -1.91
N LYS A 58 4.75 5.68 -1.06
CA LYS A 58 3.84 6.48 -0.24
C LYS A 58 4.64 7.01 0.94
N GLU A 59 4.65 8.31 1.13
CA GLU A 59 5.28 8.96 2.28
C GLU A 59 4.20 9.61 3.14
N THR A 60 4.29 9.38 4.44
CA THR A 60 3.43 9.99 5.45
C THR A 60 4.31 10.89 6.30
N THR A 61 4.17 12.19 6.12
CA THR A 61 4.91 13.19 6.89
C THR A 61 3.96 13.83 7.89
N VAL A 62 4.41 13.94 9.15
CA VAL A 62 3.67 14.67 10.19
C VAL A 62 4.47 15.93 10.49
N SER A 63 3.89 17.08 10.15
CA SER A 63 4.49 18.39 10.43
C SER A 63 3.40 19.34 10.90
N ALA A 64 3.70 20.15 11.92
CA ALA A 64 2.77 21.13 12.47
C ALA A 64 1.40 20.57 12.89
N GLY A 65 1.37 19.34 13.43
CA GLY A 65 0.14 18.71 13.92
C GLY A 65 -0.80 18.15 12.85
N ALA A 66 -0.44 18.23 11.57
CA ALA A 66 -1.19 17.63 10.47
C ALA A 66 -0.39 16.47 9.83
N ALA A 67 -1.10 15.40 9.47
CA ALA A 67 -0.55 14.30 8.69
C ALA A 67 -0.81 14.54 7.20
N SER A 68 0.26 14.67 6.41
CA SER A 68 0.19 14.73 4.94
C SER A 68 0.55 13.39 4.33
N PHE A 69 -0.30 12.94 3.40
CA PHE A 69 -0.12 11.70 2.65
C PHE A 69 0.28 12.05 1.22
N GLY A 70 1.53 11.79 0.87
CA GLY A 70 2.10 12.06 -0.44
C GLY A 70 2.53 10.80 -1.17
N THR A 71 2.60 10.87 -2.51
CA THR A 71 3.33 9.89 -3.30
C THR A 71 4.58 10.54 -3.87
N VAL A 72 5.74 10.01 -3.49
CA VAL A 72 7.05 10.50 -3.95
C VAL A 72 7.60 9.53 -4.99
N VAL A 73 8.11 10.09 -6.08
CA VAL A 73 8.81 9.35 -7.14
C VAL A 73 10.30 9.50 -6.90
N LYS A 74 11.02 8.38 -6.76
CA LYS A 74 12.49 8.35 -6.62
C LYS A 74 13.11 7.61 -7.80
N HIS A 75 14.23 8.09 -8.31
CA HIS A 75 14.99 7.47 -9.38
C HIS A 75 16.17 6.71 -8.78
N LEU A 76 16.08 5.38 -8.79
CA LEU A 76 17.04 4.51 -8.11
C LEU A 76 17.67 3.54 -9.10
N CYS A 77 18.95 3.23 -8.87
CA CYS A 77 19.65 2.15 -9.56
C CYS A 77 19.19 0.79 -9.03
N GLU A 78 19.52 -0.28 -9.76
CA GLU A 78 19.10 -1.65 -9.42
C GLU A 78 19.56 -2.07 -8.01
N ASP A 79 20.79 -1.72 -7.63
CA ASP A 79 21.32 -2.00 -6.27
C ASP A 79 20.56 -1.26 -5.17
N CYS A 80 20.03 -0.08 -5.48
CA CYS A 80 19.36 0.82 -4.53
C CYS A 80 17.84 0.62 -4.52
N ALA A 81 17.33 -0.23 -5.41
CA ALA A 81 15.91 -0.48 -5.56
C ALA A 81 15.31 -0.99 -4.25
N PRO A 82 14.09 -0.55 -3.89
CA PRO A 82 13.41 -1.10 -2.72
C PRO A 82 13.10 -2.59 -2.97
N LYS A 83 13.63 -3.47 -2.09
CA LYS A 83 13.37 -4.92 -2.14
C LYS A 83 11.87 -5.19 -2.21
N SER A 84 11.49 -6.11 -3.09
CA SER A 84 10.10 -6.51 -3.25
C SER A 84 9.59 -7.16 -1.96
N ARG A 85 8.27 -7.14 -1.74
CA ARG A 85 7.67 -7.77 -0.54
C ARG A 85 8.07 -9.25 -0.43
N ARG A 86 8.14 -9.95 -1.57
CA ARG A 86 8.56 -11.36 -1.65
C ARG A 86 10.01 -11.57 -1.22
N GLU A 87 10.92 -10.68 -1.62
CA GLU A 87 12.33 -10.74 -1.19
C GLU A 87 12.47 -10.48 0.31
N ARG A 88 11.71 -9.54 0.86
CA ARG A 88 11.71 -9.27 2.31
C ARG A 88 11.19 -10.46 3.12
N ASP A 89 10.13 -11.08 2.63
CA ASP A 89 9.53 -12.26 3.27
C ASP A 89 10.48 -13.48 3.18
N ALA A 90 11.30 -13.57 2.13
CA ALA A 90 12.31 -14.62 1.95
C ALA A 90 13.55 -14.43 2.84
N GLU A 91 13.89 -13.19 3.19
CA GLU A 91 15.00 -12.87 4.11
C GLU A 91 14.62 -13.07 5.59
N VAL A 92 13.38 -13.40 5.91
CA VAL A 92 12.99 -13.69 7.29
C VAL A 92 13.63 -15.02 7.72
N PRO A 93 14.47 -15.03 8.78
CA PRO A 93 15.05 -16.26 9.29
C PRO A 93 13.93 -17.23 9.65
N GLN A 94 13.95 -18.44 9.09
CA GLN A 94 13.00 -19.48 9.49
C GLN A 94 13.25 -19.83 10.96
N MET A 95 12.34 -19.41 11.83
CA MET A 95 12.46 -19.68 13.26
C MET A 95 12.31 -21.18 13.55
N ASP A 96 13.09 -21.69 14.49
CA ASP A 96 13.00 -23.08 14.93
C ASP A 96 11.65 -23.32 15.64
N LYS A 97 11.13 -24.55 15.54
CA LYS A 97 9.83 -24.97 16.11
C LYS A 97 9.72 -24.66 17.60
N LYS A 98 10.84 -24.69 18.33
CA LYS A 98 10.92 -24.35 19.76
C LYS A 98 10.69 -22.86 20.02
N GLN A 99 11.23 -21.98 19.18
CA GLN A 99 11.06 -20.53 19.30
C GLN A 99 9.62 -20.13 19.00
N VAL A 100 9.01 -20.72 17.97
CA VAL A 100 7.59 -20.51 17.64
C VAL A 100 6.68 -20.93 18.80
N LYS A 101 6.94 -22.08 19.42
CA LYS A 101 6.16 -22.57 20.58
C LYS A 101 6.30 -21.66 21.81
N GLY A 102 7.47 -21.06 22.01
CA GLY A 102 7.71 -20.07 23.06
C GLY A 102 6.88 -18.80 22.86
N LEU A 103 6.90 -18.24 21.64
CA LEU A 103 6.12 -17.06 21.28
C LEU A 103 4.60 -17.30 21.45
N LEU A 104 4.10 -18.45 21.00
CA LEU A 104 2.67 -18.80 21.15
C LEU A 104 2.25 -18.92 22.62
N ARG A 105 3.12 -19.47 23.49
CA ARG A 105 2.84 -19.53 24.94
C ARG A 105 2.86 -18.15 25.59
N ALA A 106 3.80 -17.29 25.22
CA ALA A 106 3.88 -15.91 25.72
C ALA A 106 2.66 -15.09 25.30
N ALA A 107 2.27 -15.17 24.04
CA ALA A 107 1.06 -14.53 23.52
C ALA A 107 -0.21 -15.03 24.24
N ARG A 108 -0.31 -16.34 24.50
CA ARG A 108 -1.44 -16.91 25.26
C ARG A 108 -1.48 -16.44 26.72
N LYS A 109 -0.35 -16.18 27.35
CA LYS A 109 -0.29 -15.63 28.71
C LYS A 109 -0.68 -14.15 28.77
N GLY A 110 -0.39 -13.36 27.74
CA GLY A 110 -0.78 -11.95 27.68
C GLY A 110 -2.25 -11.69 27.34
N LEU A 111 -3.00 -12.74 26.99
CA LEU A 111 -4.44 -12.69 26.71
C LEU A 111 -5.32 -13.13 27.90
N LEU A 112 -4.69 -13.56 29.01
CA LEU A 112 -5.33 -13.84 30.30
C LEU A 112 -5.14 -12.64 31.23
#